data_AF-A0A532DXR8-F1
#
_entry.id   AF-A0A532DXR8-F1
#
_cell.length_a   1.000
_cell.length_b   1.000
_cell.length_c   1.000
_cell.angle_alpha   90.00
_cell.angle_beta   90.00
_cell.angle_gamma   90.00
#
_symmetry.space_group_name_H-M   'P 1'
#
loop_
_entity.id
_entity.type
_entity.pdbx_description
1 polymer ?
#
loop_
_entity_poly.entity_id
_entity_poly.type
_entity_poly.pdbx_seq_one_letter_code
_entity_poly.pdbx_strand_id
1 'polypeptide(L)'
;MFLRLYLDEDVSVLVADLIRAHGFDVKTTREAQNLGHSDLEQLVFSTTEQRTLLTHNRGDFERLHTEVLHQHKPHAGILIASRRASDFELARRLLTVLDRFTADELHNQLLYL
;
A
#
# COMPACT_ATOMS: atom_id res chain seq x y z
N MET A 1 1.13 13.13 -9.62
CA MET A 1 0.69 11.95 -10.42
C MET A 1 -0.46 11.23 -9.71
N PHE A 2 -1.24 10.41 -10.43
CA PHE A 2 -2.26 9.55 -9.81
C PHE A 2 -1.60 8.45 -8.96
N LEU A 3 -2.23 8.12 -7.84
CA LEU A 3 -1.78 7.03 -6.98
C LEU A 3 -2.01 5.68 -7.66
N ARG A 4 -0.98 4.84 -7.58
CA ARG A 4 -1.05 3.42 -7.95
C ARG A 4 -0.82 2.61 -6.70
N LEU A 5 -1.53 1.50 -6.56
CA LEU A 5 -1.51 0.69 -5.34
C LEU A 5 -0.81 -0.64 -5.57
N TYR A 6 -0.15 -1.09 -4.51
CA TYR A 6 0.33 -2.45 -4.35
C TYR A 6 -0.26 -3.04 -3.07
N LEU A 7 -1.02 -4.12 -3.17
CA LEU A 7 -1.74 -4.73 -2.06
C LEU A 7 -0.96 -5.94 -1.56
N ASP A 8 -0.62 -5.91 -0.29
CA ASP A 8 0.03 -6.98 0.46
C ASP A 8 -0.79 -8.30 0.44
N GLU A 9 -0.16 -9.44 0.72
CA GLU A 9 -0.77 -10.77 0.58
C GLU A 9 -1.95 -11.02 1.51
N ASP A 10 -1.94 -10.37 2.67
CA ASP A 10 -3.02 -10.43 3.66
C ASP A 10 -4.22 -9.50 3.30
N VAL A 11 -4.08 -8.65 2.29
CA VAL A 11 -5.18 -7.77 1.85
C VAL A 11 -6.09 -8.53 0.89
N SER A 12 -7.39 -8.50 1.19
CA SER A 12 -8.41 -9.14 0.36
C SER A 12 -8.36 -8.67 -1.10
N VAL A 13 -8.34 -9.62 -2.04
CA VAL A 13 -8.38 -9.33 -3.49
C VAL A 13 -9.66 -8.59 -3.89
N LEU A 14 -10.75 -8.72 -3.12
CA LEU A 14 -11.98 -7.96 -3.34
C LEU A 14 -11.73 -6.44 -3.21
N VAL A 15 -10.85 -6.02 -2.31
CA VAL A 15 -10.47 -4.60 -2.18
C VAL A 15 -9.79 -4.13 -3.46
N ALA A 16 -8.95 -4.96 -4.08
CA ALA A 16 -8.33 -4.63 -5.36
C ALA A 16 -9.38 -4.41 -6.46
N ASP A 17 -10.36 -5.32 -6.56
CA ASP A 17 -11.43 -5.25 -7.55
C ASP A 17 -12.33 -4.04 -7.36
N LEU A 18 -12.71 -3.74 -6.11
CA LEU A 18 -13.50 -2.55 -5.78
C LEU A 18 -12.80 -1.26 -6.20
N ILE A 19 -11.50 -1.14 -5.91
CA ILE A 19 -10.74 0.07 -6.22
C ILE A 19 -10.47 0.21 -7.72
N ARG A 20 -10.25 -0.91 -8.44
CA ARG A 20 -10.16 -0.92 -9.91
C ARG A 20 -11.46 -0.51 -10.58
N ALA A 21 -12.62 -0.90 -10.02
CA ALA A 21 -13.92 -0.46 -10.54
C ALA A 21 -14.10 1.07 -10.48
N HIS A 22 -13.33 1.76 -9.62
CA HIS A 22 -13.26 3.22 -9.55
C HIS A 22 -12.16 3.84 -10.44
N GLY A 23 -11.48 3.05 -11.28
CA GLY A 23 -10.52 3.53 -12.28
C GLY A 23 -9.08 3.67 -11.79
N PHE A 24 -8.75 3.20 -10.59
CA PHE A 24 -7.38 3.23 -10.07
C PHE A 24 -6.57 2.00 -10.48
N ASP A 25 -5.27 2.19 -10.70
CA ASP A 25 -4.33 1.11 -10.97
C ASP A 25 -3.90 0.44 -9.66
N VAL A 26 -4.30 -0.82 -9.52
CA VAL A 26 -4.00 -1.66 -8.36
C VAL A 26 -3.30 -2.92 -8.83
N LYS A 27 -2.28 -3.35 -8.11
CA LYS A 27 -1.58 -4.64 -8.29
C LYS A 27 -1.52 -5.35 -6.95
N THR A 28 -1.79 -6.63 -6.90
CA THR A 28 -1.68 -7.44 -5.68
C THR A 28 -0.36 -8.20 -5.66
N THR A 29 0.10 -8.61 -4.48
CA THR A 29 1.23 -9.55 -4.33
C THR A 29 1.05 -10.81 -5.17
N ARG A 30 -0.18 -11.33 -5.24
CA ARG A 30 -0.53 -12.50 -6.06
C ARG A 30 -0.29 -12.26 -7.55
N GLU A 31 -0.75 -11.14 -8.10
CA GLU A 31 -0.56 -10.80 -9.51
C GLU A 31 0.89 -10.46 -9.84
N ALA A 32 1.63 -9.91 -8.87
CA ALA A 32 3.06 -9.68 -8.98
C ALA A 32 3.91 -10.94 -8.82
N GLN A 33 3.30 -12.09 -8.49
CA GLN A 33 4.00 -13.34 -8.15
C GLN A 33 4.98 -13.20 -6.96
N ASN A 34 4.69 -12.27 -6.05
CA ASN A 34 5.52 -11.94 -4.89
C ASN A 34 4.95 -12.50 -3.58
N LEU A 35 4.12 -13.56 -3.63
CA LEU A 35 3.59 -14.19 -2.42
C LEU A 35 4.74 -14.78 -1.59
N GLY A 36 4.72 -14.56 -0.26
CA GLY A 36 5.76 -15.04 0.64
C GLY A 36 7.09 -14.26 0.59
N HIS A 37 7.17 -13.16 -0.19
CA HIS A 37 8.27 -12.22 -0.07
C HIS A 37 8.24 -11.53 1.30
N SER A 38 9.42 -11.20 1.82
CA SER A 38 9.57 -10.46 3.06
C SER A 38 9.00 -9.03 2.98
N ASP A 39 8.67 -8.43 4.12
CA ASP A 39 8.16 -7.04 4.19
C ASP A 39 9.07 -6.05 3.45
N LEU A 40 10.40 -6.21 3.56
CA LEU A 40 11.37 -5.39 2.84
C LEU A 40 11.29 -5.60 1.33
N GLU A 41 11.16 -6.84 0.85
CA GLU A 41 11.02 -7.13 -0.57
C GLU A 41 9.71 -6.57 -1.14
N GLN A 42 8.61 -6.64 -0.38
CA GLN A 42 7.34 -6.00 -0.75
C GLN A 42 7.47 -4.47 -0.85
N LEU A 43 8.17 -3.85 0.11
CA LEU A 43 8.40 -2.41 0.11
C LEU A 43 9.31 -1.96 -1.04
N VAL A 44 10.36 -2.73 -1.33
CA VAL A 44 11.28 -2.45 -2.45
C VAL A 44 10.56 -2.62 -3.78
N PHE A 45 9.77 -3.68 -3.94
CA PHE A 45 8.99 -3.90 -5.15
C PHE A 45 7.99 -2.77 -5.41
N SER A 46 7.16 -2.44 -4.41
CA SER A 46 6.18 -1.36 -4.52
C SER A 46 6.84 -0.03 -4.85
N THR A 47 7.98 0.28 -4.23
CA THR A 47 8.75 1.49 -4.53
C THR A 47 9.30 1.50 -5.95
N THR A 48 9.86 0.37 -6.42
CA THR A 48 10.42 0.24 -7.79
C THR A 48 9.34 0.43 -8.85
N GLU A 49 8.15 -0.10 -8.60
CA GLU A 49 6.98 0.06 -9.48
C GLU A 49 6.26 1.41 -9.28
N GLN A 50 6.76 2.26 -8.37
CA GLN A 50 6.16 3.53 -7.95
C GLN A 50 4.67 3.37 -7.58
N ARG A 51 4.42 2.42 -6.67
CA ARG A 51 3.12 2.07 -6.11
C ARG A 51 3.16 2.25 -4.60
N THR A 52 2.13 2.84 -4.03
CA THR A 52 1.94 2.92 -2.59
C THR A 52 1.50 1.56 -2.06
N LEU A 53 2.18 1.05 -1.04
CA LEU A 53 1.88 -0.24 -0.43
C LEU A 53 0.68 -0.12 0.52
N LEU A 54 -0.29 -1.01 0.40
CA LEU A 54 -1.36 -1.21 1.38
C LEU A 54 -1.14 -2.53 2.11
N THR A 55 -1.09 -2.50 3.44
CA THR A 55 -0.92 -3.69 4.28
C THR A 55 -1.74 -3.61 5.57
N HIS A 56 -2.02 -4.79 6.12
CA HIS A 56 -2.54 -4.94 7.47
C HIS A 56 -1.45 -5.12 8.54
N ASN A 57 -0.19 -5.33 8.13
CA ASN A 57 0.94 -5.54 9.02
C ASN A 57 1.48 -4.20 9.55
N ARG A 58 0.82 -3.66 10.57
CA ARG A 58 1.22 -2.39 11.19
C ARG A 58 2.63 -2.43 11.79
N GLY A 59 2.90 -3.43 12.63
CA GLY A 59 4.06 -3.42 13.53
C GLY A 59 5.39 -3.48 12.78
N ASP A 60 5.46 -4.34 11.77
CA ASP A 60 6.70 -4.50 11.00
C ASP A 60 6.90 -3.35 10.01
N PHE A 61 5.83 -2.84 9.39
CA PHE A 61 5.95 -1.70 8.47
C PHE A 61 6.23 -0.36 9.15
N GLU A 62 5.80 -0.15 10.41
CA GLU A 62 6.22 1.01 11.20
C GLU A 62 7.74 1.00 11.46
N ARG A 63 8.26 -0.18 11.84
CA ARG A 63 9.69 -0.38 12.08
C ARG A 63 10.49 -0.21 10.79
N LEU A 64 10.05 -0.89 9.73
CA LEU A 64 10.67 -0.85 8.42
C LEU A 64 10.69 0.56 7.83
N HIS A 65 9.57 1.30 7.93
CA HIS A 65 9.50 2.71 7.53
C HIS A 65 10.58 3.55 8.22
N THR A 66 10.72 3.42 9.54
CA THR A 66 11.73 4.15 10.32
C THR A 66 13.16 3.77 9.86
N GLU A 67 13.42 2.47 9.69
CA GLU A 67 14.72 1.96 9.25
C GLU A 67 15.13 2.46 7.86
N VAL A 68 14.22 2.42 6.87
CA VAL A 68 14.53 2.87 5.51
C VAL A 68 14.75 4.38 5.44
N LEU A 69 13.99 5.18 6.21
CA LEU A 69 14.21 6.62 6.31
C LEU A 69 15.58 6.96 6.91
N HIS A 70 15.99 6.28 7.98
CA HIS A 70 17.33 6.45 8.56
C HIS A 70 18.44 6.09 7.56
N GLN A 71 18.21 5.09 6.71
CA GLN A 71 19.13 4.68 5.65
C GLN A 71 19.07 5.57 4.40
N HIS A 72 18.26 6.64 4.40
CA HIS A 72 18.02 7.49 3.24
C HIS A 72 17.54 6.71 2.01
N LYS A 73 16.82 5.60 2.23
CA LYS A 73 16.20 4.78 1.19
C LYS A 73 14.74 5.19 1.08
N PRO A 74 14.35 5.89 0.01
CA PRO A 74 12.97 6.34 -0.13
C PRO A 74 12.02 5.19 -0.43
N HIS A 75 10.73 5.39 -0.16
CA HIS A 75 9.65 4.50 -0.56
C HIS A 75 8.44 5.27 -1.12
N ALA A 76 7.62 4.60 -1.93
CA ALA A 76 6.46 5.21 -2.61
C ALA A 76 5.21 5.39 -1.71
N GLY A 77 5.40 5.41 -0.38
CA GLY A 77 4.34 5.51 0.62
C GLY A 77 3.83 4.16 1.13
N ILE A 78 3.36 4.16 2.38
CA ILE A 78 2.77 3.00 3.06
C ILE A 78 1.41 3.41 3.65
N LEU A 79 0.39 2.60 3.40
CA LEU A 79 -0.94 2.69 4.00
C LEU A 79 -1.16 1.50 4.92
N ILE A 80 -1.42 1.78 6.19
CA ILE A 80 -1.74 0.78 7.21
C ILE A 80 -3.25 0.69 7.38
N ALA A 81 -3.81 -0.47 7.05
CA ALA A 81 -5.23 -0.74 7.20
C ALA A 81 -5.54 -1.60 8.43
N SER A 82 -6.62 -1.29 9.13
CA SER A 82 -7.14 -2.14 10.19
C SER A 82 -7.72 -3.45 9.65
N ARG A 83 -7.33 -4.60 10.22
CA ARG A 83 -7.94 -5.91 9.93
C ARG A 83 -9.40 -6.03 10.39
N ARG A 84 -9.91 -5.06 11.18
CA ARG A 84 -11.28 -5.08 11.71
C ARG A 84 -12.30 -4.46 10.75
N ALA A 85 -11.84 -3.67 9.79
CA ALA A 85 -12.72 -3.06 8.80
C ALA A 85 -13.19 -4.15 7.81
N SER A 86 -14.43 -4.04 7.36
CA SER A 86 -14.88 -4.85 6.21
C SER A 86 -14.18 -4.40 4.92
N ASP A 87 -14.11 -5.28 3.92
CA ASP A 87 -13.52 -4.95 2.61
C ASP A 87 -14.15 -3.70 1.98
N PHE A 88 -15.48 -3.52 2.12
CA PHE A 88 -16.19 -2.34 1.63
C PHE A 88 -15.83 -1.07 2.38
N GLU A 89 -15.69 -1.17 3.70
CA GLU A 89 -15.27 -0.03 4.52
C GLU A 89 -13.83 0.38 4.20
N LEU A 90 -12.93 -0.61 4.09
CA LEU A 90 -11.54 -0.38 3.69
C LEU A 90 -11.46 0.27 2.31
N ALA A 91 -12.20 -0.25 1.32
CA ALA A 91 -12.25 0.33 -0.01
C ALA A 91 -12.73 1.79 0.03
N ARG A 92 -13.79 2.10 0.79
CA ARG A 92 -14.29 3.47 0.94
C ARG A 92 -13.24 4.42 1.54
N ARG A 93 -12.54 3.98 2.59
CA ARG A 93 -11.48 4.80 3.23
C ARG A 93 -10.30 5.00 2.29
N LEU A 94 -9.93 3.95 1.56
CA LEU A 94 -8.86 4.01 0.59
C LEU A 94 -9.20 5.00 -0.55
N LEU A 95 -10.41 4.97 -1.11
CA LEU A 95 -10.86 5.95 -2.11
C LEU A 95 -10.74 7.39 -1.60
N THR A 96 -11.08 7.64 -0.33
CA THR A 96 -10.92 8.97 0.27
C THR A 96 -9.45 9.43 0.30
N VAL A 97 -8.51 8.51 0.52
CA VAL A 97 -7.08 8.82 0.44
C VAL A 97 -6.64 9.05 -1.00
N LEU A 98 -7.08 8.18 -1.92
CA LEU A 98 -6.73 8.27 -3.34
C LEU A 98 -7.23 9.58 -4.00
N ASP A 99 -8.36 10.12 -3.55
CA ASP A 99 -8.91 11.39 -4.02
C ASP A 99 -8.23 12.61 -3.38
N ARG A 100 -7.61 12.44 -2.20
CA ARG A 100 -7.06 13.54 -1.41
C ARG A 100 -5.56 13.75 -1.62
N PHE A 101 -4.82 12.68 -1.88
CA PHE A 101 -3.37 12.71 -1.93
C PHE A 101 -2.86 12.34 -3.31
N THR A 102 -1.71 12.90 -3.65
CA THR A 102 -0.92 12.55 -4.82
C THR A 102 0.20 11.56 -4.46
N ALA A 103 0.77 10.89 -5.46
CA ALA A 103 1.92 10.01 -5.26
C ALA A 103 3.13 10.74 -4.62
N ASP A 104 3.34 12.00 -4.98
CA ASP A 104 4.42 12.83 -4.44
C ASP A 104 4.20 13.16 -2.96
N GLU A 105 2.95 13.44 -2.56
CA GLU A 105 2.61 13.70 -1.16
C GLU A 105 2.72 12.46 -0.27
N LEU A 106 2.48 11.26 -0.83
CA LEU A 106 2.68 10.00 -0.08
C LEU A 106 4.12 9.49 -0.11
N HIS A 107 5.01 10.13 -0.86
CA HIS A 107 6.41 9.74 -0.88
C HIS A 107 7.02 9.83 0.52
N ASN A 108 7.65 8.74 0.97
CA ASN A 108 8.21 8.61 2.32
C ASN A 108 7.20 8.85 3.45
N GLN A 109 5.89 8.71 3.20
CA GLN A 109 4.86 8.83 4.23
C GLN A 109 4.31 7.46 4.62
N LEU A 110 3.93 7.35 5.89
CA LEU A 110 3.13 6.26 6.42
C LEU A 110 1.82 6.83 6.97
N LEU A 111 0.69 6.38 6.44
CA LEU A 111 -0.64 6.81 6.88
C LEU A 111 -1.48 5.64 7.37
N TYR A 112 -2.48 5.92 8.22
CA TYR A 112 -3.44 4.94 8.71
C TYR A 112 -4.81 5.17 8.06
N LEU A 113 -5.47 4.07 7.70
CA LEU A 113 -6.84 4.04 7.19
C LEU A 113 -7.85 3.75 8.29
#